data_AF-A0A4Q2Z8C0-F1
#
_entry.id   AF-A0A4Q2Z8C0-F1
#
_cell.length_a   1.000
_cell.length_b   1.000
_cell.length_c   1.000
_cell.angle_alpha   90.00
_cell.angle_beta   90.00
_cell.angle_gamma   90.00
#
_symmetry.space_group_name_H-M   'P 1'
#
loop_
_entity.id
_entity.type
_entity.pdbx_description
1 polymer ?
#
loop_
_entity_poly.entity_id
_entity_poly.type
_entity_poly.pdbx_seq_one_letter_code
_entity_poly.pdbx_strand_id
1 'polypeptide(L)'
;MQLTRFDRWLREKFVYETHIQTLRPPEVVPAGIRVVEVPDVPGKRYKHLFVAKSSKVADQLISHLRENSQMYTTQVIDRDAWYVPFIAPKEKSVTWWLFSALIITVSVFFTLMYVWGLAQDPEFRKNFMEALKLLKG
;
A
#
# COMPACT_ATOMS: atom_id res chain seq x y z
N MET A 1 -11.38 4.62 -12.22
CA MET A 1 -10.71 5.70 -11.47
C MET A 1 -9.21 5.56 -11.68
N GLN A 2 -8.53 6.60 -12.16
CA GLN A 2 -7.08 6.55 -12.37
C GLN A 2 -6.38 6.61 -11.01
N LEU A 3 -5.60 5.58 -10.68
CA LEU A 3 -4.78 5.55 -9.46
C LEU A 3 -3.74 6.68 -9.52
N THR A 4 -3.55 7.39 -8.41
CA THR A 4 -2.53 8.43 -8.31
C THR A 4 -1.12 7.81 -8.44
N ARG A 5 -0.13 8.57 -8.93
CA ARG A 5 1.27 8.10 -9.02
C ARG A 5 1.79 7.61 -7.67
N PHE A 6 1.37 8.24 -6.59
CA PHE A 6 1.73 7.84 -5.23
C PHE A 6 1.12 6.49 -4.84
N ASP A 7 -0.17 6.26 -5.11
CA ASP A 7 -0.81 4.95 -4.87
C ASP A 7 -0.11 3.83 -5.63
N ARG A 8 0.29 4.09 -6.88
CA ARG A 8 1.02 3.11 -7.70
C ARG A 8 2.38 2.78 -7.09
N TRP A 9 3.13 3.79 -6.69
CA TRP A 9 4.43 3.62 -6.01
C TRP A 9 4.28 2.86 -4.68
N LEU A 10 3.24 3.16 -3.92
CA LEU A 10 2.95 2.49 -2.64
C LEU A 10 2.67 0.99 -2.86
N ARG A 11 1.87 0.66 -3.88
CA ARG A 11 1.59 -0.73 -4.28
C ARG A 11 2.85 -1.46 -4.73
N GLU A 12 3.63 -0.84 -5.61
CA GLU A 12 4.89 -1.42 -6.10
C GLU A 12 5.90 -1.68 -4.98
N LYS A 13 5.92 -0.83 -3.95
CA LYS A 13 6.89 -0.94 -2.86
C LYS A 13 6.47 -1.87 -1.72
N PHE A 14 5.17 -1.94 -1.42
CA PHE A 14 4.69 -2.61 -0.20
C PHE A 14 3.73 -3.78 -0.44
N VAL A 15 3.14 -3.88 -1.63
CA VAL A 15 2.10 -4.86 -1.95
C VAL A 15 2.60 -5.91 -2.92
N TYR A 16 3.31 -5.52 -3.99
CA TYR A 16 3.74 -6.48 -5.00
C TYR A 16 4.93 -7.32 -4.53
N GLU A 17 4.83 -8.62 -4.75
CA GLU A 17 5.92 -9.58 -4.64
C GLU A 17 6.10 -10.30 -5.97
N THR A 18 7.35 -10.57 -6.32
CA THR A 18 7.68 -11.32 -7.54
C THR A 18 7.93 -12.77 -7.18
N HIS A 19 7.09 -13.64 -7.72
CA HIS A 19 7.20 -15.08 -7.62
C HIS A 19 7.95 -15.58 -8.86
N ILE A 20 9.14 -16.13 -8.64
CA ILE A 20 9.99 -16.72 -9.67
C ILE A 20 9.96 -18.23 -9.47
N GLN A 21 9.42 -18.95 -10.44
CA GLN A 21 9.36 -20.42 -10.37
C GLN A 21 10.39 -21.01 -11.32
N THR A 22 11.13 -22.02 -10.83
CA THR A 22 12.17 -22.70 -11.61
C THR A 22 12.03 -24.22 -11.51
N LEU A 23 12.56 -24.90 -12.53
CA LEU A 23 12.63 -26.37 -12.56
C LEU A 23 13.74 -26.89 -11.66
N ARG A 24 14.91 -26.23 -11.73
CA ARG A 24 16.11 -26.55 -10.97
C ARG A 24 16.43 -25.41 -10.00
N PRO A 25 17.00 -25.70 -8.82
CA PRO A 25 17.49 -24.65 -7.95
C PRO A 25 18.68 -23.94 -8.61
N PRO A 26 18.78 -22.60 -8.50
CA PRO A 26 19.96 -21.87 -8.93
C PRO A 26 21.14 -22.14 -7.97
N GLU A 27 22.36 -22.03 -8.47
CA GLU A 27 23.59 -22.25 -7.67
C GLU A 27 23.79 -21.15 -6.62
N VAL A 28 23.35 -19.93 -6.95
CA VAL A 28 23.46 -18.77 -6.06
C VAL A 28 22.09 -18.14 -5.90
N VAL A 29 21.63 -18.02 -4.65
CA VAL A 29 20.42 -17.30 -4.29
C VAL A 29 20.82 -15.96 -3.67
N PRO A 30 20.49 -14.81 -4.30
CA PRO A 30 20.71 -13.49 -3.71
C PRO A 30 20.08 -13.36 -2.32
N ALA A 31 20.75 -12.63 -1.42
CA ALA A 31 20.22 -12.35 -0.09
C ALA A 31 18.88 -11.59 -0.17
N GLY A 32 17.89 -12.02 0.62
CA GLY A 32 16.56 -11.40 0.67
C GLY A 32 15.48 -12.09 -0.18
N ILE A 33 15.82 -13.18 -0.87
CA ILE A 33 14.85 -14.06 -1.54
C ILE A 33 14.42 -15.14 -0.56
N ARG A 34 13.11 -15.36 -0.47
CA ARG A 34 12.55 -16.47 0.30
C ARG A 34 12.36 -17.67 -0.63
N VAL A 35 12.93 -18.80 -0.25
CA VAL A 35 12.67 -20.07 -0.90
C VAL A 35 11.42 -20.68 -0.27
N VAL A 36 10.42 -20.95 -1.09
CA VAL A 36 9.17 -21.61 -0.68
C VAL A 36 9.13 -22.96 -1.34
N GLU A 37 9.08 -24.01 -0.53
CA GLU A 37 8.88 -25.37 -1.02
C GLU A 37 7.47 -25.51 -1.55
N VAL A 38 7.35 -25.93 -2.81
CA VAL A 38 6.05 -26.16 -3.45
C VAL A 38 5.71 -27.65 -3.26
N PRO A 39 4.50 -28.01 -2.83
CA PRO A 39 4.10 -29.42 -2.73
C PRO A 39 4.22 -30.10 -4.10
N ASP A 40 4.83 -31.28 -4.12
CA ASP A 40 5.06 -32.09 -5.33
C ASP A 40 3.73 -32.72 -5.79
N VAL A 41 2.92 -31.92 -6.48
CA VAL A 41 1.63 -32.33 -7.04
C VAL A 41 1.84 -32.81 -8.47
N PRO A 42 1.35 -34.02 -8.84
CA PRO A 42 1.47 -34.53 -10.20
C PRO A 42 0.83 -33.56 -11.20
N GLY A 43 1.62 -33.08 -12.17
CA GLY A 43 1.21 -32.13 -13.22
C GLY A 43 1.78 -30.72 -13.08
N LYS A 44 2.34 -30.32 -11.92
CA LYS A 44 3.07 -29.06 -11.81
C LYS A 44 4.50 -29.22 -12.35
N ARG A 45 4.85 -28.43 -13.36
CA ARG A 45 6.19 -28.46 -13.99
C ARG A 45 7.27 -27.88 -13.07
N TYR A 46 6.97 -26.82 -12.33
CA TYR A 46 7.93 -26.11 -11.50
C TYR A 46 7.97 -26.65 -10.07
N LYS A 47 9.18 -26.91 -9.57
CA LYS A 47 9.41 -27.53 -8.26
C LYS A 47 9.86 -26.53 -7.19
N HIS A 48 10.42 -25.40 -7.61
CA HIS A 48 10.99 -24.40 -6.70
C HIS A 48 10.30 -23.05 -6.91
N LEU A 49 9.89 -22.41 -5.82
CA LEU A 49 9.33 -21.06 -5.82
C LEU A 49 10.26 -20.14 -5.03
N PHE A 50 10.72 -19.09 -5.69
CA PHE A 50 11.50 -18.02 -5.11
C PHE A 50 10.64 -16.76 -5.03
N VAL A 51 10.48 -16.22 -3.82
CA VAL A 51 9.68 -15.02 -3.57
C VAL A 51 10.61 -13.85 -3.28
N ALA A 52 10.57 -12.85 -4.15
CA ALA A 52 11.33 -11.61 -4.02
C ALA A 52 10.40 -10.45 -3.65
N LYS A 53 10.75 -9.73 -2.57
CA LYS A 53 9.99 -8.56 -2.08
C LYS A 53 10.30 -7.27 -2.84
N SER A 54 11.37 -7.26 -3.63
CA SER A 54 11.88 -6.09 -4.31
C SER A 54 12.14 -6.44 -5.76
N SER A 55 11.67 -5.57 -6.66
CA SER A 55 11.91 -5.69 -8.11
C SER A 55 13.41 -5.86 -8.40
N LYS A 56 14.26 -5.08 -7.72
CA LYS A 56 15.72 -5.12 -7.94
C LYS A 56 16.32 -6.49 -7.61
N VAL A 57 15.83 -7.15 -6.56
CA VAL A 57 16.32 -8.47 -6.14
C VAL A 57 15.78 -9.55 -7.07
N ALA A 58 14.53 -9.41 -7.52
CA ALA A 58 13.95 -10.27 -8.54
C ALA A 58 14.77 -10.19 -9.84
N ASP A 59 15.12 -8.99 -10.29
CA ASP A 59 15.92 -8.75 -11.49
C ASP A 59 17.32 -9.36 -11.39
N GLN A 60 17.95 -9.30 -10.20
CA GLN A 60 19.23 -9.96 -9.95
C GLN A 60 19.13 -11.48 -10.10
N LEU A 61 18.11 -12.10 -9.48
CA LEU A 61 17.89 -13.54 -9.62
C LEU A 61 17.58 -13.92 -11.08
N ILE A 62 16.74 -13.15 -11.77
CA ILE A 62 16.40 -13.37 -13.18
C ILE A 62 17.66 -13.28 -14.06
N SER A 63 18.54 -12.31 -13.79
CA SER A 63 19.81 -12.16 -14.52
C SER A 63 20.69 -13.40 -14.35
N HIS A 64 20.83 -13.90 -13.12
CA HIS A 64 21.58 -15.14 -12.87
C HIS A 64 20.95 -16.39 -13.51
N LEU A 65 19.61 -16.49 -13.51
CA LEU A 65 18.92 -17.59 -14.18
C LEU A 65 19.14 -17.55 -15.70
N ARG A 66 19.17 -16.34 -16.27
CA ARG A 66 19.40 -16.10 -17.69
C ARG A 66 20.84 -16.43 -18.09
N GLU A 67 21.83 -16.00 -17.30
CA GLU A 67 23.25 -16.34 -17.49
C GLU A 67 23.47 -17.85 -17.52
N ASN A 68 22.76 -18.59 -16.67
CA ASN A 68 22.83 -20.04 -16.59
C ASN A 68 21.88 -20.78 -17.55
N SER A 69 21.25 -20.06 -18.50
CA SER A 69 20.28 -20.62 -19.46
C SER A 69 19.17 -21.47 -18.81
N GLN A 70 18.75 -21.10 -17.60
CA GLN A 70 17.72 -21.82 -16.86
C GLN A 70 16.33 -21.32 -17.25
N MET A 71 15.39 -22.25 -17.39
CA MET A 71 13.99 -21.90 -17.65
C MET A 71 13.31 -21.44 -16.35
N TYR A 72 12.69 -20.26 -16.41
CA TYR A 72 11.95 -19.67 -15.30
C TYR A 72 10.61 -19.10 -15.75
N THR A 73 9.66 -19.00 -14.83
CA THR A 73 8.44 -18.21 -15.02
C THR A 73 8.32 -17.19 -13.90
N THR A 74 7.83 -15.99 -14.24
CA THR A 74 7.69 -14.87 -13.30
C THR A 74 6.21 -14.51 -13.20
N GLN A 75 5.74 -14.33 -11.97
CA GLN A 75 4.40 -13.86 -11.68
C GLN A 75 4.49 -12.76 -10.62
N VAL A 76 3.85 -11.62 -10.87
CA VAL A 76 3.71 -10.57 -9.87
C VAL A 76 2.41 -10.83 -9.12
N ILE A 77 2.50 -11.09 -7.82
CA ILE A 77 1.37 -11.42 -6.97
C ILE A 77 1.30 -10.40 -5.83
N ASP A 78 0.09 -10.11 -5.38
CA ASP A 78 -0.12 -9.31 -4.17
C ASP A 78 0.33 -10.12 -2.95
N ARG A 79 1.13 -9.49 -2.08
CA ARG A 79 1.58 -10.07 -0.82
C ARG A 79 0.38 -10.49 0.03
N ASP A 80 0.48 -11.66 0.63
CA ASP A 80 -0.44 -12.10 1.68
C ASP A 80 0.04 -11.55 3.04
N ALA A 81 -0.33 -10.30 3.35
CA ALA A 81 -0.07 -9.71 4.65
C ALA A 81 -1.27 -8.90 5.14
N TRP A 82 -1.46 -8.89 6.46
CA TRP A 82 -2.59 -8.24 7.14
C TRP A 82 -2.78 -6.78 6.78
N TYR A 83 -1.71 -6.07 6.41
CA TYR A 83 -1.73 -4.65 6.08
C TYR A 83 -2.02 -4.37 4.59
N VAL A 84 -1.90 -5.36 3.70
CA VAL A 84 -2.12 -5.19 2.25
C VAL A 84 -3.55 -4.72 1.93
N PRO A 85 -4.61 -5.26 2.56
CA PRO A 85 -5.97 -4.75 2.38
C PRO A 85 -6.15 -3.28 2.80
N PHE A 86 -5.36 -2.80 3.77
CA PHE A 86 -5.41 -1.41 4.23
C PHE A 86 -4.66 -0.45 3.30
N ILE A 87 -3.54 -0.90 2.72
CA ILE A 87 -2.68 -0.08 1.84
C ILE A 87 -3.17 -0.08 0.38
N ALA A 88 -3.86 -1.12 -0.05
CA ALA A 88 -4.37 -1.22 -1.41
C ALA A 88 -5.77 -1.85 -1.44
N PRO A 89 -6.80 -1.17 -0.88
CA PRO A 89 -8.17 -1.58 -1.10
C PRO A 89 -8.45 -1.54 -2.61
N LYS A 90 -9.05 -2.62 -3.13
CA LYS A 90 -9.19 -2.84 -4.59
C LYS A 90 -9.94 -1.71 -5.32
N GLU A 91 -10.78 -0.97 -4.61
CA GLU A 91 -11.70 0.01 -5.20
C GLU A 91 -11.50 1.47 -4.74
N LYS A 92 -10.58 1.75 -3.79
CA LYS A 92 -10.41 3.10 -3.23
C LYS A 92 -8.95 3.53 -3.22
N SER A 93 -8.68 4.82 -3.46
CA SER A 93 -7.34 5.38 -3.33
C SER A 93 -7.03 5.71 -1.87
N VAL A 94 -5.87 5.26 -1.39
CA VAL A 94 -5.45 5.51 -0.01
C VAL A 94 -5.16 6.98 0.21
N THR A 95 -4.60 7.65 -0.80
CA THR A 95 -4.35 9.10 -0.76
C THR A 95 -5.63 9.90 -0.53
N TRP A 96 -6.74 9.51 -1.15
CA TRP A 96 -8.02 10.19 -0.98
C TRP A 96 -8.65 9.91 0.38
N TRP A 97 -8.56 8.67 0.85
CA TRP A 97 -8.97 8.34 2.21
C TRP A 97 -8.18 9.13 3.26
N LEU A 98 -6.86 9.22 3.12
CA LEU A 98 -6.01 9.96 4.05
C LEU A 98 -6.31 11.47 4.01
N PHE A 99 -6.49 12.02 2.82
CA PHE A 99 -6.83 13.43 2.63
C PHE A 99 -8.20 13.78 3.21
N SER A 100 -9.22 12.98 2.94
CA SER A 100 -10.55 13.16 3.54
C SER A 100 -10.53 13.02 5.06
N ALA A 101 -9.83 12.01 5.59
CA ALA A 101 -9.67 11.83 7.04
C ALA A 101 -8.97 13.04 7.70
N LEU A 102 -7.94 13.60 7.06
CA LEU A 102 -7.27 14.81 7.53
C LEU A 102 -8.22 16.01 7.58
N ILE A 103 -8.97 16.27 6.50
CA ILE A 103 -9.93 17.37 6.44
C ILE A 103 -11.01 17.22 7.50
N ILE A 104 -11.56 16.00 7.66
CA ILE A 104 -12.59 15.73 8.67
C ILE A 104 -12.01 15.95 10.07
N THR A 105 -10.80 15.47 10.35
CA THR A 105 -10.15 15.64 11.67
C THR A 105 -9.92 17.11 11.99
N VAL A 106 -9.40 17.88 11.03
CA VAL A 106 -9.19 19.33 11.19
C VAL A 106 -10.52 20.05 11.38
N SER A 107 -11.53 19.74 10.56
CA SER A 107 -12.87 20.33 10.68
C SER A 107 -13.47 20.05 12.05
N VAL A 108 -13.45 18.79 12.51
CA VAL A 108 -13.99 18.39 13.81
C VAL A 108 -13.23 19.07 14.95
N PHE A 109 -11.91 19.16 14.87
CA PHE A 109 -11.08 19.84 15.87
C PHE A 109 -11.45 21.33 15.99
N PHE A 110 -11.56 22.04 14.88
CA PHE A 110 -11.99 23.44 14.88
C PHE A 110 -13.42 23.58 15.40
N THR A 111 -14.37 22.76 14.94
CA THR A 111 -15.75 22.79 15.42
C THR A 111 -15.83 22.58 16.94
N LEU A 112 -15.10 21.60 17.47
CA LEU A 112 -15.01 21.36 18.91
C LEU A 112 -14.44 22.57 19.65
N MET A 113 -13.34 23.15 19.15
CA MET A 113 -12.73 24.34 19.75
C MET A 113 -13.69 25.53 19.76
N TYR A 114 -14.42 25.77 18.67
CA TYR A 114 -15.44 26.83 18.59
C TYR A 114 -16.61 26.59 19.53
N VAL A 115 -17.12 25.35 19.62
CA VAL A 115 -18.22 24.99 20.54
C VAL A 115 -17.78 25.15 21.99
N TRP A 116 -16.56 24.76 22.32
CA TRP A 116 -16.02 24.90 23.68
C TRP A 116 -15.81 26.37 24.06
N GLY A 117 -15.28 27.20 23.15
CA GLY A 117 -15.18 28.64 23.34
C GLY A 117 -16.54 29.33 23.49
N LEU A 118 -17.54 28.91 22.71
CA LEU A 118 -18.94 29.35 22.88
C LEU A 118 -19.52 28.90 24.22
N ALA A 119 -19.14 27.74 24.75
CA ALA A 119 -19.67 27.24 26.02
C ALA A 119 -19.14 28.03 27.23
N GLN A 120 -17.86 28.42 27.23
CA GLN A 120 -17.20 29.08 28.36
C GLN A 120 -17.33 30.60 28.37
N ASP A 121 -17.27 31.28 27.22
CA ASP A 121 -17.18 32.75 27.20
C ASP A 121 -18.48 33.46 26.77
N PRO A 122 -19.13 34.25 27.65
CA PRO A 122 -20.33 35.01 27.31
C PRO A 122 -20.05 36.16 26.32
N GLU A 123 -18.83 36.68 26.26
CA GLU A 123 -18.41 37.68 25.26
C GLU A 123 -18.27 37.08 23.86
N PHE A 124 -17.75 35.87 23.76
CA PHE A 124 -17.61 35.15 22.49
C PHE A 124 -18.98 34.83 21.86
N ARG A 125 -19.99 34.51 22.69
CA ARG A 125 -21.38 34.34 22.24
C ARG A 125 -21.96 35.62 21.64
N LYS A 126 -21.69 36.78 22.25
CA LYS A 126 -22.18 38.08 21.76
C LYS A 126 -21.55 38.40 20.41
N ASN A 127 -20.22 38.29 20.29
CA ASN A 127 -19.49 38.53 19.04
C ASN A 127 -19.92 37.57 17.92
N PHE A 128 -20.16 36.29 18.24
CA PHE A 128 -20.63 35.30 17.26
C PHE A 128 -22.06 35.57 16.78
N MET A 129 -22.96 35.95 17.69
CA MET A 129 -24.33 36.34 17.34
C MET A 129 -24.38 37.64 16.52
N GLU A 130 -23.47 38.57 16.79
CA GLU A 130 -23.34 39.82 16.03
C GLU A 130 -22.78 39.56 14.63
N ALA A 131 -21.78 38.69 14.50
CA ALA A 131 -21.27 38.22 13.20
C ALA A 131 -22.35 37.47 12.38
N LEU A 132 -23.17 36.63 13.02
CA LEU A 132 -24.31 35.96 12.37
C LEU A 132 -25.38 36.95 11.89
N LYS A 133 -25.63 38.03 12.65
CA LYS A 133 -26.55 39.10 12.25
C LYS A 133 -26.01 39.89 11.06
N LEU A 134 -24.72 40.20 11.04
CA LEU A 134 -24.04 40.86 9.92
C LEU A 134 -24.06 39.98 8.65
N LEU A 135 -23.94 38.66 8.80
CA LEU A 135 -23.95 37.72 7.67
C LEU A 135 -25.36 37.44 7.13
N LYS A 136 -26.41 37.68 7.93
CA LYS A 136 -27.82 37.65 7.53
C LYS A 136 -28.36 39.00 7.03
N GLY A 137 -27.54 40.07 7.10
CA GLY A 137 -27.87 41.41 6.64
C GLY A 137 -27.77 41.55 5.13
#